data_AF-A0A3D3HHW3-F1
#
_entry.id   AF-A0A3D3HHW3-F1
#
_cell.length_a   1.000
_cell.length_b   1.000
_cell.length_c   1.000
_cell.angle_alpha   90.00
_cell.angle_beta   90.00
_cell.angle_gamma   90.00
#
_symmetry.space_group_name_H-M   'P 1'
#
loop_
_entity.id
_entity.type
_entity.pdbx_description
1 polymer ?
#
loop_
_entity_poly.entity_id
_entity_poly.type
_entity_poly.pdbx_seq_one_letter_code
_entity_poly.pdbx_strand_id
1 'polypeptide(L)'
;SYHHQSIGGYSGAKMMRYQELIETSLTDDINSLITSLRSATTMEEAEGVLASLGTLNMLNTRYIILDPGSSPLLNRYAAGNAWLVDRVSLVENADAELEAIKSINPLQIAVVDRRFAEQIPVTEMPATPGDTIYLSSYEPNLLTYKAELSSERVAIFSEIYYKYGWKASIDGNPAEHFRANYVLRGMTLPAGSHTVTFSFEPESYRTGNKVSLAGSILLLVLLVLAAVPLLKMRRGDA
;
A
#
# COMPACT_ATOMS: atom_id res chain seq x y z
N SER A 1 -9.77 -15.28 5.27
CA SER A 1 -8.80 -14.18 5.08
C SER A 1 -7.34 -14.63 4.89
N TYR A 2 -6.93 -15.87 5.19
CA TYR A 2 -5.50 -16.27 5.11
C TYR A 2 -4.97 -16.40 3.65
N HIS A 3 -5.83 -16.80 2.71
CA HIS A 3 -5.44 -17.02 1.30
C HIS A 3 -5.91 -15.91 0.34
N HIS A 4 -6.58 -14.87 0.85
CA HIS A 4 -7.18 -13.82 0.03
C HIS A 4 -6.91 -12.46 0.67
N GLN A 5 -6.44 -11.51 -0.13
CA GLN A 5 -6.31 -10.12 0.28
C GLN A 5 -7.71 -9.56 0.56
N SER A 6 -7.93 -9.06 1.77
CA SER A 6 -9.22 -8.53 2.22
C SER A 6 -9.01 -7.18 2.88
N ILE A 7 -9.76 -6.17 2.45
CA ILE A 7 -9.65 -4.80 2.94
C ILE A 7 -10.06 -4.69 4.41
N GLY A 8 -11.12 -5.40 4.80
CA GLY A 8 -11.62 -5.45 6.18
C GLY A 8 -10.92 -6.50 7.06
N GLY A 9 -9.92 -7.21 6.56
CA GLY A 9 -9.29 -8.35 7.23
C GLY A 9 -8.83 -8.04 8.66
N TYR A 10 -9.03 -9.00 9.57
CA TYR A 10 -8.55 -8.91 10.95
C TYR A 10 -7.03 -9.12 11.00
N SER A 11 -6.31 -8.11 11.48
CA SER A 11 -4.90 -8.19 11.86
C SER A 11 -4.77 -7.65 13.28
N GLY A 12 -4.07 -8.39 14.16
CA GLY A 12 -3.81 -7.94 15.54
C GLY A 12 -2.94 -6.68 15.64
N ALA A 13 -2.29 -6.29 14.53
CA ALA A 13 -1.56 -5.04 14.40
C ALA A 13 -2.04 -4.32 13.12
N LYS A 14 -3.00 -3.41 13.28
CA LYS A 14 -3.48 -2.52 12.21
C LYS A 14 -2.97 -1.11 12.50
N MET A 15 -2.55 -0.39 11.46
CA MET A 15 -2.19 1.01 11.60
C MET A 15 -3.41 1.86 11.92
N MET A 16 -3.28 2.80 12.86
CA MET A 16 -4.35 3.72 13.26
C MET A 16 -5.02 4.40 12.06
N ARG A 17 -4.23 4.91 11.11
CA ARG A 17 -4.75 5.52 9.87
C ARG A 17 -5.60 4.59 9.02
N TYR A 18 -5.24 3.32 8.96
CA TYR A 18 -6.05 2.36 8.22
C TYR A 18 -7.36 2.06 8.95
N GLN A 19 -7.35 2.08 10.29
CA GLN A 19 -8.57 1.96 11.08
C GLN A 19 -9.48 3.20 10.92
N GLU A 20 -8.92 4.42 10.95
CA GLU A 20 -9.66 5.66 10.71
C GLU A 20 -10.29 5.70 9.31
N LEU A 21 -9.58 5.22 8.28
CA LEU A 21 -10.13 5.09 6.93
C LEU A 21 -11.31 4.12 6.89
N ILE A 22 -11.23 3.01 7.64
CA ILE A 22 -12.32 2.03 7.72
C ILE A 22 -13.54 2.62 8.41
N GLU A 23 -13.35 3.26 9.55
CA GLU A 23 -14.43 3.79 10.38
C GLU A 23 -15.10 5.03 9.78
N THR A 24 -14.46 5.68 8.83
CA THR A 24 -15.00 6.84 8.12
C THR A 24 -15.32 6.48 6.66
N SER A 25 -14.43 6.78 5.72
CA SER A 25 -14.70 6.75 4.28
C SER A 25 -15.10 5.38 3.75
N LEU A 26 -14.54 4.29 4.28
CA LEU A 26 -14.92 2.94 3.85
C LEU A 26 -16.33 2.56 4.33
N THR A 27 -16.70 2.97 5.54
CA THR A 27 -18.05 2.74 6.06
C THR A 27 -19.07 3.54 5.27
N ASP A 28 -18.74 4.76 4.85
CA ASP A 28 -19.58 5.58 3.95
C ASP A 28 -19.78 4.88 2.59
N ASP A 29 -18.70 4.40 1.96
CA ASP A 29 -18.77 3.63 0.71
C ASP A 29 -19.66 2.38 0.86
N ILE A 30 -19.46 1.60 1.95
CA ILE A 30 -20.24 0.39 2.22
C ILE A 30 -21.72 0.72 2.42
N ASN A 31 -22.03 1.77 3.17
CA ASN A 31 -23.41 2.20 3.42
C ASN A 31 -24.08 2.67 2.13
N SER A 32 -23.37 3.43 1.29
CA SER A 32 -23.84 3.85 -0.03
C SER A 32 -24.14 2.65 -0.91
N LEU A 33 -23.22 1.69 -0.99
CA LEU A 33 -23.41 0.46 -1.75
C LEU A 33 -24.64 -0.31 -1.28
N ILE A 34 -24.78 -0.58 0.01
CA ILE A 34 -25.91 -1.34 0.57
C ILE A 34 -27.23 -0.62 0.28
N THR A 35 -27.26 0.71 0.41
CA THR A 35 -28.46 1.52 0.19
C THR A 35 -28.87 1.49 -1.28
N SER A 36 -27.92 1.75 -2.18
CA SER A 36 -28.17 1.74 -3.63
C SER A 36 -28.59 0.38 -4.14
N LEU A 37 -27.97 -0.72 -3.68
CA LEU A 37 -28.35 -2.07 -4.12
C LEU A 37 -29.74 -2.49 -3.65
N ARG A 38 -30.23 -1.95 -2.52
CA ARG A 38 -31.61 -2.20 -2.05
C ARG A 38 -32.65 -1.46 -2.89
N SER A 39 -32.29 -0.30 -3.44
CA SER A 39 -33.17 0.52 -4.25
C SER A 39 -33.01 0.30 -5.76
N ALA A 40 -31.89 -0.30 -6.20
CA ALA A 40 -31.59 -0.51 -7.61
C ALA A 40 -32.63 -1.43 -8.23
N THR A 41 -33.24 -0.95 -9.30
CA THR A 41 -34.24 -1.71 -10.08
C THR A 41 -33.64 -2.30 -11.35
N THR A 42 -32.47 -1.79 -11.76
CA THR A 42 -31.72 -2.24 -12.94
C THR A 42 -30.27 -2.58 -12.60
N MET A 43 -29.64 -3.41 -13.45
CA MET A 43 -28.22 -3.74 -13.32
C MET A 43 -27.33 -2.51 -13.55
N GLU A 44 -27.75 -1.58 -14.40
CA GLU A 44 -27.01 -0.35 -14.69
C GLU A 44 -26.95 0.58 -13.46
N GLU A 45 -28.07 0.74 -12.73
CA GLU A 45 -28.09 1.49 -11.46
C GLU A 45 -27.20 0.82 -10.40
N ALA A 46 -27.22 -0.51 -10.34
CA ALA A 46 -26.38 -1.29 -9.44
C ALA A 46 -24.89 -1.23 -9.81
N GLU A 47 -24.54 -1.09 -11.09
CA GLU A 47 -23.15 -0.87 -11.53
C GLU A 47 -22.72 0.59 -11.35
N GLY A 48 -23.63 1.55 -11.52
CA GLY A 48 -23.36 2.97 -11.36
C GLY A 48 -22.87 3.35 -9.96
N VAL A 49 -23.39 2.70 -8.91
CA VAL A 49 -22.90 2.95 -7.55
C VAL A 49 -21.43 2.53 -7.37
N LEU A 50 -20.96 1.51 -8.09
CA LEU A 50 -19.58 1.04 -7.98
C LEU A 50 -18.58 2.12 -8.43
N ALA A 51 -18.97 2.97 -9.39
CA ALA A 51 -18.16 4.10 -9.82
C ALA A 51 -17.99 5.15 -8.71
N SER A 52 -18.96 5.30 -7.81
CA SER A 52 -18.91 6.28 -6.73
C SER A 52 -18.20 5.79 -5.47
N LEU A 53 -17.77 4.52 -5.40
CA LEU A 53 -17.07 3.96 -4.24
C LEU A 53 -15.58 4.32 -4.26
N GLY A 54 -15.27 5.61 -4.16
CA GLY A 54 -13.91 6.14 -4.32
C GLY A 54 -12.88 5.45 -3.42
N THR A 55 -13.23 5.18 -2.16
CA THR A 55 -12.33 4.53 -1.19
C THR A 55 -12.09 3.07 -1.53
N LEU A 56 -13.15 2.32 -1.86
CA LEU A 56 -13.01 0.93 -2.31
C LEU A 56 -12.24 0.83 -3.64
N ASN A 57 -12.48 1.78 -4.56
CA ASN A 57 -11.85 1.80 -5.88
C ASN A 57 -10.35 2.05 -5.77
N MET A 58 -9.91 3.02 -4.95
CA MET A 58 -8.49 3.33 -4.77
C MET A 58 -7.73 2.24 -3.98
N LEU A 59 -8.43 1.44 -3.18
CA LEU A 59 -7.89 0.25 -2.51
C LEU A 59 -7.87 -0.99 -3.42
N ASN A 60 -8.12 -0.80 -4.73
CA ASN A 60 -8.15 -1.84 -5.74
C ASN A 60 -9.10 -3.01 -5.38
N THR A 61 -10.26 -2.69 -4.80
CA THR A 61 -11.27 -3.70 -4.46
C THR A 61 -11.81 -4.33 -5.73
N ARG A 62 -11.44 -5.59 -6.03
CA ARG A 62 -11.90 -6.27 -7.24
C ARG A 62 -13.25 -6.98 -7.09
N TYR A 63 -13.50 -7.55 -5.91
CA TYR A 63 -14.69 -8.34 -5.64
C TYR A 63 -15.36 -7.88 -4.35
N ILE A 64 -16.68 -7.73 -4.40
CA ILE A 64 -17.51 -7.40 -3.24
C ILE A 64 -18.42 -8.59 -2.95
N ILE A 65 -18.34 -9.11 -1.73
CA ILE A 65 -19.11 -10.27 -1.27
C ILE A 65 -20.17 -9.76 -0.31
N LEU A 66 -21.44 -9.82 -0.71
CA LEU A 66 -22.58 -9.34 0.09
C LEU A 66 -23.21 -10.47 0.91
N ASP A 67 -23.38 -11.64 0.28
CA ASP A 67 -23.88 -12.86 0.91
C ASP A 67 -22.97 -14.04 0.54
N PRO A 68 -22.49 -14.84 1.51
CA PRO A 68 -21.64 -16.00 1.25
C PRO A 68 -22.24 -17.04 0.29
N GLY A 69 -23.57 -17.09 0.15
CA GLY A 69 -24.26 -18.00 -0.77
C GLY A 69 -24.39 -17.48 -2.21
N SER A 70 -24.04 -16.21 -2.45
CA SER A 70 -24.18 -15.53 -3.73
C SER A 70 -22.86 -15.38 -4.48
N SER A 71 -22.93 -15.18 -5.81
CA SER A 71 -21.74 -14.86 -6.60
C SER A 71 -21.21 -13.47 -6.23
N PRO A 72 -19.89 -13.29 -6.07
CA PRO A 72 -19.32 -11.97 -5.78
C PRO A 72 -19.63 -10.95 -6.88
N LEU A 73 -19.91 -9.72 -6.49
CA LEU A 73 -20.03 -8.61 -7.41
C LEU A 73 -18.63 -8.19 -7.88
N LEU A 74 -18.43 -8.12 -9.20
CA LEU A 74 -17.18 -7.66 -9.80
C LEU A 74 -17.17 -6.13 -9.83
N ASN A 75 -16.21 -5.52 -9.14
CA ASN A 75 -15.99 -4.09 -9.23
C ASN A 75 -15.14 -3.74 -10.47
N ARG A 76 -15.79 -3.21 -11.50
CA ARG A 76 -15.16 -2.78 -12.75
C ARG A 76 -14.45 -1.41 -12.64
N TYR A 77 -14.67 -0.69 -11.55
CA TYR A 77 -14.13 0.65 -11.31
C TYR A 77 -12.94 0.65 -10.34
N ALA A 78 -12.42 -0.54 -9.98
CA ALA A 78 -11.18 -0.65 -9.23
C ALA A 78 -10.04 0.08 -9.96
N ALA A 79 -9.28 0.90 -9.22
CA ALA A 79 -8.24 1.74 -9.82
C ALA A 79 -7.02 0.96 -10.33
N GLY A 80 -6.90 -0.33 -9.98
CA GLY A 80 -5.76 -1.15 -10.30
C GLY A 80 -4.63 -1.02 -9.28
N ASN A 81 -3.51 -1.70 -9.55
CA ASN A 81 -2.36 -1.72 -8.64
C ASN A 81 -1.60 -0.38 -8.61
N ALA A 82 -1.69 0.39 -9.70
CA ALA A 82 -1.16 1.74 -9.80
C ALA A 82 -1.89 2.49 -10.91
N TRP A 83 -1.97 3.81 -10.78
CA TRP A 83 -2.55 4.69 -11.79
C TRP A 83 -1.87 6.07 -11.77
N LEU A 84 -2.04 6.83 -12.83
CA LEU A 84 -1.56 8.21 -12.96
C LEU A 84 -2.72 9.16 -12.68
N VAL A 85 -2.47 10.20 -11.90
CA VAL A 85 -3.48 11.24 -11.64
C VAL A 85 -3.28 12.44 -12.54
N ASP A 86 -4.34 13.24 -12.69
CA ASP A 86 -4.34 14.48 -13.47
C ASP A 86 -3.95 15.67 -12.60
N ARG A 87 -4.22 15.60 -11.29
CA ARG A 87 -3.87 16.67 -10.36
C ARG A 87 -3.61 16.15 -8.95
N VAL A 88 -2.85 16.93 -8.19
CA VAL A 88 -2.61 16.74 -6.76
C VAL A 88 -3.24 17.89 -5.98
N SER A 89 -4.18 17.55 -5.10
CA SER A 89 -4.79 18.46 -4.15
C SER A 89 -4.01 18.43 -2.84
N LEU A 90 -3.22 19.47 -2.59
CA LEU A 90 -2.52 19.64 -1.33
C LEU A 90 -3.48 20.13 -0.24
N VAL A 91 -3.49 19.45 0.90
CA VAL A 91 -4.36 19.76 2.04
C VAL A 91 -3.53 19.96 3.31
N GLU A 92 -4.07 20.71 4.28
CA GLU A 92 -3.30 21.16 5.44
C GLU A 92 -2.82 20.03 6.36
N ASN A 93 -3.62 18.97 6.51
CA ASN A 93 -3.40 17.95 7.52
C ASN A 93 -4.17 16.65 7.21
N ALA A 94 -4.03 15.69 8.12
CA ALA A 94 -4.64 14.37 8.02
C ALA A 94 -6.18 14.41 7.95
N ASP A 95 -6.82 15.24 8.76
CA ASP A 95 -8.29 15.33 8.79
C ASP A 95 -8.82 15.88 7.46
N ALA A 96 -8.15 16.90 6.92
CA ALA A 96 -8.46 17.45 5.61
C ALA A 96 -8.18 16.44 4.47
N GLU A 97 -7.16 15.58 4.60
CA GLU A 97 -6.96 14.46 3.66
C GLU A 97 -8.15 13.52 3.70
N LEU A 98 -8.57 13.10 4.90
CA LEU A 98 -9.63 12.11 5.09
C LEU A 98 -10.99 12.59 4.61
N GLU A 99 -11.31 13.88 4.82
CA GLU A 99 -12.54 14.48 4.30
C GLU A 99 -12.51 14.65 2.78
N ALA A 100 -11.38 15.09 2.22
CA ALA A 100 -11.28 15.30 0.78
C ALA A 100 -11.41 13.98 -0.01
N ILE A 101 -10.81 12.87 0.47
CA ILE A 101 -10.88 11.58 -0.24
C ILE A 101 -12.30 11.03 -0.42
N LYS A 102 -13.27 11.45 0.41
CA LYS A 102 -14.67 10.99 0.33
C LYS A 102 -15.42 11.49 -0.91
N SER A 103 -14.91 12.55 -1.55
CA SER A 103 -15.64 13.29 -2.61
C SER A 103 -14.91 13.34 -3.95
N ILE A 104 -13.67 12.84 -4.02
CA ILE A 104 -12.88 12.88 -5.24
C ILE A 104 -13.03 11.63 -6.09
N ASN A 105 -12.75 11.76 -7.38
CA ASN A 105 -12.42 10.63 -8.22
C ASN A 105 -10.91 10.30 -8.03
N PRO A 106 -10.56 9.17 -7.40
CA PRO A 106 -9.17 8.83 -7.10
C PRO A 106 -8.32 8.63 -8.36
N LEU A 107 -8.93 8.28 -9.51
CA LEU A 107 -8.23 8.12 -10.78
C LEU A 107 -7.76 9.45 -11.37
N GLN A 108 -8.35 10.57 -10.96
CA GLN A 108 -8.03 11.89 -11.50
C GLN A 108 -7.31 12.77 -10.49
N ILE A 109 -7.63 12.63 -9.20
CA ILE A 109 -7.15 13.51 -8.15
C ILE A 109 -6.46 12.67 -7.08
N ALA A 110 -5.21 13.00 -6.77
CA ALA A 110 -4.58 12.57 -5.53
C ALA A 110 -4.72 13.65 -4.47
N VAL A 111 -5.05 13.28 -3.24
CA VAL A 111 -5.04 14.18 -2.07
C VAL A 111 -3.78 13.91 -1.27
N VAL A 112 -3.03 14.96 -0.94
CA VAL A 112 -1.74 14.82 -0.23
C VAL A 112 -1.59 15.88 0.85
N ASP A 113 -1.19 15.45 2.05
CA ASP A 113 -0.86 16.32 3.18
C ASP A 113 0.32 17.23 2.81
N ARG A 114 0.18 18.52 3.12
CA ARG A 114 1.15 19.57 2.78
C ARG A 114 2.56 19.28 3.27
N ARG A 115 2.74 18.43 4.29
CA ARG A 115 4.08 17.99 4.73
C ARG A 115 4.90 17.28 3.64
N PHE A 116 4.24 16.77 2.59
CA PHE A 116 4.90 16.11 1.46
C PHE A 116 4.99 16.99 0.21
N ALA A 117 4.61 18.28 0.29
CA ALA A 117 4.57 19.17 -0.87
C ALA A 117 5.92 19.29 -1.59
N GLU A 118 7.05 19.23 -0.87
CA GLU A 118 8.39 19.29 -1.46
C GLU A 118 8.71 18.09 -2.38
N GLN A 119 8.03 16.95 -2.20
CA GLN A 119 8.20 15.75 -3.04
C GLN A 119 7.32 15.81 -4.32
N ILE A 120 6.53 16.87 -4.48
CA ILE A 120 5.52 17.02 -5.52
C ILE A 120 5.81 18.31 -6.28
N PRO A 121 6.77 18.30 -7.23
CA PRO A 121 7.16 19.49 -7.98
C PRO A 121 6.06 19.99 -8.91
N VAL A 122 5.12 19.13 -9.32
CA VAL A 122 4.02 19.47 -10.22
C VAL A 122 2.69 18.98 -9.65
N THR A 123 1.70 19.86 -9.61
CA THR A 123 0.35 19.58 -9.05
C THR A 123 -0.75 19.51 -10.10
N GLU A 124 -0.52 20.00 -11.32
CA GLU A 124 -1.44 19.93 -12.45
C GLU A 124 -0.74 19.26 -13.64
N MET A 125 -1.19 18.07 -14.01
CA MET A 125 -0.56 17.15 -14.95
C MET A 125 -1.62 16.47 -15.81
N PRO A 126 -2.21 17.17 -16.81
CA PRO A 126 -3.32 16.63 -17.58
C PRO A 126 -3.00 15.26 -18.20
N ALA A 127 -4.00 14.40 -18.28
CA ALA A 127 -3.92 13.10 -18.96
C ALA A 127 -3.33 13.26 -20.36
N THR A 128 -2.23 12.55 -20.64
CA THR A 128 -1.69 12.46 -22.00
C THR A 128 -1.98 11.06 -22.55
N PRO A 129 -2.62 10.95 -23.73
CA PRO A 129 -2.90 9.65 -24.33
C PRO A 129 -1.61 8.85 -24.54
N GLY A 130 -1.61 7.60 -24.10
CA GLY A 130 -0.45 6.71 -24.20
C GLY A 130 0.40 6.64 -22.94
N ASP A 131 0.22 7.55 -21.97
CA ASP A 131 0.83 7.40 -20.65
C ASP A 131 0.27 6.14 -19.97
N THR A 132 1.14 5.28 -19.47
CA THR A 132 0.74 4.04 -18.78
C THR A 132 1.56 3.78 -17.55
N ILE A 133 0.95 3.09 -16.58
CA ILE A 133 1.65 2.48 -15.45
C ILE A 133 0.94 1.19 -15.08
N TYR A 134 1.71 0.12 -14.83
CA TYR A 134 1.15 -1.15 -14.40
C TYR A 134 2.15 -1.96 -13.58
N LEU A 135 1.61 -2.82 -12.71
CA LEU A 135 2.40 -3.77 -11.94
C LEU A 135 2.84 -4.93 -12.85
N SER A 136 4.15 -5.11 -12.99
CA SER A 136 4.73 -6.19 -13.81
C SER A 136 5.14 -7.42 -12.99
N SER A 137 5.47 -7.25 -11.70
CA SER A 137 5.78 -8.36 -10.79
C SER A 137 5.35 -8.04 -9.36
N TYR A 138 4.81 -9.04 -8.66
CA TYR A 138 4.34 -8.95 -7.29
C TYR A 138 5.01 -10.02 -6.43
N GLU A 139 5.85 -9.60 -5.50
CA GLU A 139 6.40 -10.41 -4.42
C GLU A 139 6.16 -9.73 -3.07
N PRO A 140 6.03 -10.48 -1.95
CA PRO A 140 5.71 -9.90 -0.64
C PRO A 140 6.69 -8.80 -0.19
N ASN A 141 7.95 -8.87 -0.62
CA ASN A 141 9.01 -7.93 -0.26
C ASN A 141 9.54 -7.13 -1.47
N LEU A 142 9.00 -7.33 -2.67
CA LEU A 142 9.44 -6.64 -3.89
C LEU A 142 8.26 -6.45 -4.85
N LEU A 143 7.93 -5.19 -5.13
CA LEU A 143 6.92 -4.82 -6.13
C LEU A 143 7.63 -4.14 -7.28
N THR A 144 7.32 -4.54 -8.51
CA THR A 144 7.90 -3.94 -9.72
C THR A 144 6.79 -3.43 -10.63
N TYR A 145 6.91 -2.16 -11.01
CA TYR A 145 6.00 -1.47 -11.92
C TYR A 145 6.76 -1.00 -13.15
N LYS A 146 6.06 -0.95 -14.28
CA LYS A 146 6.54 -0.33 -15.52
C LYS A 146 5.69 0.89 -15.81
N ALA A 147 6.35 1.99 -16.18
CA ALA A 147 5.70 3.23 -16.56
C ALA A 147 6.26 3.72 -17.90
N GLU A 148 5.38 4.25 -18.74
CA GLU A 148 5.71 4.92 -19.99
C GLU A 148 5.03 6.28 -19.95
N LEU A 149 5.81 7.36 -19.87
CA LEU A 149 5.28 8.70 -19.58
C LEU A 149 5.82 9.70 -20.60
N SER A 150 4.92 10.45 -21.23
CA SER A 150 5.25 11.54 -22.16
C SER A 150 5.72 12.82 -21.46
N SER A 151 5.36 12.99 -20.18
CA SER A 151 5.66 14.14 -19.34
C SER A 151 5.86 13.68 -17.89
N GLU A 152 6.29 14.58 -17.02
CA GLU A 152 6.34 14.31 -15.58
C GLU A 152 4.93 14.12 -15.02
N ARG A 153 4.72 13.05 -14.25
CA ARG A 153 3.40 12.64 -13.73
C ARG A 153 3.51 12.20 -12.28
N VAL A 154 2.42 12.36 -11.53
CA VAL A 154 2.27 11.70 -10.22
C VAL A 154 1.56 10.36 -10.40
N ALA A 155 2.20 9.31 -9.92
CA ALA A 155 1.66 7.96 -9.84
C ALA A 155 1.21 7.66 -8.41
N ILE A 156 0.03 7.04 -8.28
CA ILE A 156 -0.46 6.48 -7.02
C ILE A 156 -0.39 4.96 -7.13
N PHE A 157 0.05 4.32 -6.06
CA PHE A 157 0.13 2.86 -5.95
C PHE A 157 -0.88 2.42 -4.90
N SER A 158 -1.68 1.39 -5.22
CA SER A 158 -2.67 0.80 -4.30
C SER A 158 -2.00 -0.04 -3.19
N GLU A 159 -0.95 0.52 -2.58
CA GLU A 159 -0.12 -0.10 -1.57
C GLU A 159 -0.09 0.79 -0.35
N ILE A 160 -0.21 0.19 0.84
CA ILE A 160 -0.26 0.96 2.07
C ILE A 160 1.13 1.60 2.33
N TYR A 161 1.13 2.90 2.55
CA TYR A 161 2.32 3.69 2.89
C TYR A 161 2.81 3.32 4.29
N TYR A 162 4.09 2.94 4.39
CA TYR A 162 4.74 2.64 5.66
C TYR A 162 6.20 3.09 5.64
N LYS A 163 6.49 4.17 6.37
CA LYS A 163 7.79 4.86 6.38
C LYS A 163 8.99 4.03 6.86
N TYR A 164 8.78 2.92 7.58
CA TYR A 164 9.87 2.22 8.29
C TYR A 164 10.33 0.92 7.62
N GLY A 165 10.09 0.75 6.32
CA GLY A 165 10.59 -0.47 5.66
C GLY A 165 10.53 -0.47 4.15
N TRP A 166 9.61 0.25 3.52
CA TRP A 166 9.58 0.32 2.07
C TRP A 166 10.55 1.37 1.55
N LYS A 167 11.45 0.94 0.67
CA LYS A 167 12.32 1.81 -0.12
C LYS A 167 11.87 1.76 -1.56
N ALA A 168 12.04 2.86 -2.27
CA ALA A 168 11.66 2.93 -3.66
C ALA A 168 12.87 3.27 -4.55
N SER A 169 12.81 2.83 -5.79
CA SER A 169 13.80 3.22 -6.81
C SER A 169 13.16 3.40 -8.17
N ILE A 170 13.74 4.28 -8.98
CA ILE A 170 13.43 4.50 -10.38
C ILE A 170 14.66 4.07 -11.18
N ASP A 171 14.51 3.06 -12.03
CA ASP A 171 15.59 2.48 -12.84
C ASP A 171 16.82 2.06 -12.00
N GLY A 172 16.56 1.56 -10.79
CA GLY A 172 17.58 1.11 -9.85
C GLY A 172 18.21 2.23 -9.01
N ASN A 173 17.93 3.50 -9.29
CA ASN A 173 18.40 4.63 -8.49
C ASN A 173 17.42 4.91 -7.34
N PRO A 174 17.90 5.10 -6.09
CA PRO A 174 17.03 5.42 -4.96
C PRO A 174 16.15 6.64 -5.24
N ALA A 175 14.86 6.51 -4.95
CA ALA A 175 13.87 7.57 -5.14
C ALA A 175 12.98 7.70 -3.91
N GLU A 176 12.51 8.92 -3.66
CA GLU A 176 11.57 9.19 -2.58
C GLU A 176 10.13 8.90 -3.02
N HIS A 177 9.30 8.53 -2.06
CA HIS A 177 7.87 8.37 -2.25
C HIS A 177 7.15 8.95 -1.03
N PHE A 178 5.95 9.46 -1.25
CA PHE A 178 5.14 10.13 -0.24
C PHE A 178 3.87 9.33 0.06
N ARG A 179 3.15 9.80 1.08
CA ARG A 179 1.81 9.32 1.38
C ARG A 179 0.80 10.13 0.57
N ALA A 180 -0.12 9.44 -0.07
CA ALA A 180 -1.23 10.02 -0.81
C ALA A 180 -2.54 9.31 -0.44
N ASN A 181 -3.67 9.98 -0.69
CA ASN A 181 -5.01 9.45 -0.46
C ASN A 181 -5.15 8.79 0.92
N TYR A 182 -4.64 9.50 1.94
CA TYR A 182 -4.60 9.12 3.35
C TYR A 182 -3.70 7.93 3.72
N VAL A 183 -3.71 6.83 2.96
CA VAL A 183 -3.02 5.57 3.30
C VAL A 183 -2.14 5.01 2.18
N LEU A 184 -2.23 5.52 0.96
CA LEU A 184 -1.55 4.97 -0.21
C LEU A 184 -0.17 5.58 -0.42
N ARG A 185 0.64 4.93 -1.27
CA ARG A 185 1.92 5.47 -1.72
C ARG A 185 1.71 6.33 -2.96
N GLY A 186 2.41 7.46 -3.03
CA GLY A 186 2.53 8.29 -4.22
C GLY A 186 3.99 8.52 -4.59
N MET A 187 4.27 8.71 -5.87
CA MET A 187 5.60 9.05 -6.37
C MET A 187 5.48 9.96 -7.60
N THR A 188 6.35 10.95 -7.67
CA THR A 188 6.54 11.76 -8.89
C THR A 188 7.49 11.00 -9.81
N LEU A 189 7.06 10.78 -11.06
CA LEU A 189 7.81 10.08 -12.08
C LEU A 189 8.15 11.03 -13.24
N PRO A 190 9.42 11.11 -13.66
CA PRO A 190 9.80 11.94 -14.80
C PRO A 190 9.26 11.36 -16.11
N ALA A 191 9.33 12.16 -17.18
CA ALA A 191 9.02 11.70 -18.53
C ALA A 191 10.01 10.63 -18.99
N GLY A 192 9.49 9.57 -19.63
CA GLY A 192 10.28 8.47 -20.18
C GLY A 192 9.71 7.09 -19.83
N SER A 193 10.48 6.08 -20.21
CA SER A 193 10.23 4.67 -19.87
C SER A 193 10.96 4.34 -18.57
N HIS A 194 10.21 3.94 -17.54
CA HIS A 194 10.76 3.73 -16.20
C HIS A 194 10.35 2.39 -15.59
N THR A 195 11.27 1.82 -14.82
CA THR A 195 11.00 0.71 -13.91
C THR A 195 10.99 1.23 -12.48
N VAL A 196 9.82 1.23 -11.85
CA VAL A 196 9.68 1.61 -10.45
C VAL A 196 9.68 0.34 -9.61
N THR A 197 10.53 0.28 -8.58
CA THR A 197 10.50 -0.83 -7.64
C THR A 197 10.29 -0.34 -6.21
N PHE A 198 9.52 -1.11 -5.44
CA PHE A 198 9.44 -0.97 -4.00
C PHE A 198 10.01 -2.23 -3.35
N SER A 199 11.07 -2.09 -2.55
CA SER A 199 11.66 -3.18 -1.77
C SER A 199 11.38 -3.00 -0.27
N PHE A 200 10.99 -4.08 0.41
CA PHE A 200 10.79 -4.07 1.86
C PHE A 200 12.08 -4.45 2.58
N GLU A 201 12.80 -3.45 3.08
CA GLU A 201 14.09 -3.56 3.74
C GLU A 201 14.11 -2.83 5.11
N PRO A 202 13.36 -3.30 6.13
CA PRO A 202 13.31 -2.65 7.42
C PRO A 202 14.65 -2.73 8.17
N GLU A 203 15.12 -1.59 8.68
CA GLU A 203 16.38 -1.51 9.43
C GLU A 203 16.34 -2.31 10.74
N SER A 204 15.17 -2.40 11.37
CA SER A 204 14.93 -3.17 12.58
C SER A 204 15.21 -4.66 12.37
N TYR A 205 14.85 -5.22 11.21
CA TYR A 205 15.13 -6.60 10.86
C TYR A 205 16.64 -6.83 10.71
N ARG A 206 17.34 -5.94 9.99
CA ARG A 206 18.80 -6.04 9.81
C ARG A 206 19.54 -5.96 11.14
N THR A 207 19.10 -5.07 12.03
CA THR A 207 19.71 -4.87 13.35
C THR A 207 19.40 -6.04 14.28
N GLY A 208 18.13 -6.48 14.34
CA GLY A 208 17.69 -7.62 15.14
C GLY A 208 18.40 -8.91 14.75
N ASN A 209 18.60 -9.16 13.45
CA ASN A 209 19.32 -10.35 13.00
C ASN A 209 20.80 -10.34 13.43
N LYS A 210 21.47 -9.18 13.37
CA LYS A 210 22.86 -9.04 13.86
C LYS A 210 22.95 -9.27 15.38
N VAL A 211 22.03 -8.71 16.15
CA VAL A 211 21.97 -8.89 17.61
C VAL A 211 21.69 -10.34 17.97
N SER A 212 20.72 -10.97 17.31
CA SER A 212 20.40 -12.39 17.50
C SER A 212 21.60 -13.27 17.19
N LEU A 213 22.31 -13.01 16.08
CA LEU A 213 23.51 -13.75 15.71
C LEU A 213 24.61 -13.61 16.77
N ALA A 214 24.86 -12.38 17.25
CA ALA A 214 25.83 -12.14 18.32
C ALA A 214 25.44 -12.87 19.61
N GLY A 215 24.17 -12.87 19.97
CA GLY A 215 23.63 -13.61 21.11
C GLY A 215 23.79 -15.13 20.95
N SER A 216 23.50 -15.67 19.77
CA SER A 216 23.71 -17.10 19.47
C SER A 216 25.18 -17.50 19.56
N ILE A 217 26.09 -16.68 19.02
CA ILE A 217 27.54 -16.91 19.13
C ILE A 217 27.97 -16.89 20.60
N LEU A 218 27.54 -15.88 21.37
CA LEU A 218 27.85 -15.78 22.80
C LEU A 218 27.34 -17.00 23.58
N LEU A 219 26.11 -17.43 23.33
CA LEU A 219 25.53 -18.61 23.95
C LEU A 219 26.33 -19.88 23.64
N LEU A 220 26.72 -20.08 22.37
CA LEU A 220 27.55 -21.22 21.98
C LEU A 220 28.92 -21.19 22.66
N VAL A 221 29.56 -20.01 22.76
CA VAL A 221 30.83 -19.84 23.47
C VAL A 221 30.68 -20.21 24.95
N LEU A 222 29.63 -19.73 25.62
CA LEU A 222 29.36 -20.05 27.03
C LEU A 222 29.11 -21.55 27.24
N LEU A 223 28.37 -22.20 26.34
CA LEU A 223 28.14 -23.65 26.39
C LEU A 223 29.43 -24.45 26.22
N VAL A 224 30.30 -24.06 25.29
CA VAL A 224 31.61 -24.70 25.10
C VAL A 224 32.49 -24.51 26.33
N LEU A 225 32.58 -23.29 26.87
CA LEU A 225 33.34 -22.99 28.08
C LEU A 225 32.85 -23.78 29.30
N ALA A 226 31.54 -24.00 29.42
CA ALA A 226 30.96 -24.83 30.48
C ALA A 226 31.22 -26.34 30.25
N ALA A 227 31.12 -26.82 29.01
CA ALA A 227 31.26 -28.25 28.70
C ALA A 227 32.71 -28.77 28.82
N VAL A 228 33.72 -27.96 28.47
CA VAL A 228 35.14 -28.35 28.52
C VAL A 228 35.61 -28.84 29.90
N PRO A 229 35.37 -28.12 31.02
CA PRO A 229 35.76 -28.59 32.35
C PRO A 229 34.98 -29.85 32.78
N LEU A 230 33.68 -29.93 32.49
CA LEU A 230 32.86 -31.13 32.78
C LEU A 230 33.37 -32.38 32.06
N LEU A 231 33.79 -32.24 30.80
CA LEU A 231 34.36 -33.33 30.01
C LEU A 231 35.76 -33.74 30.51
N LYS A 232 36.56 -32.78 31.02
CA LYS A 232 37.85 -33.07 31.65
C LYS A 232 37.69 -33.83 32.97
N MET A 233 36.72 -33.47 33.80
CA MET A 233 36.44 -34.16 35.07
C MET A 233 36.02 -35.62 34.83
N ARG A 234 35.09 -35.89 33.89
CA ARG A 234 34.67 -37.27 33.54
C ARG A 234 35.79 -38.16 32.97
N ARG A 235 36.86 -37.58 32.43
CA ARG A 235 38.03 -38.33 31.92
C ARG A 235 39.11 -38.58 32.99
N GLY A 236 39.06 -37.90 34.13
CA GLY A 236 39.96 -38.14 35.26
C GLY A 236 39.48 -39.24 36.20
N ASP A 237 38.19 -39.58 36.17
CA ASP A 237 37.55 -40.59 37.02
C ASP A 237 37.40 -41.97 36.32
N ALA A 238 38.07 -42.19 35.18
CA ALA A 238 38.10 -43.46 34.42
C ALA A 238 39.54 -43.90 34.19
#